data_AF-A0A957ETP2-F1
#
_entry.id   AF-A0A957ETP2-F1
#
_cell.length_a   1.000
_cell.length_b   1.000
_cell.length_c   1.000
_cell.angle_alpha   90.00
_cell.angle_beta   90.00
_cell.angle_gamma   90.00
#
_symmetry.space_group_name_H-M   'P 1'
#
loop_
_entity.id
_entity.type
_entity.pdbx_description
1 polymer ?
#
loop_
_entity_poly.entity_id
_entity_poly.type
_entity_poly.pdbx_seq_one_letter_code
_entity_poly.pdbx_strand_id
1 'polypeptide(L)'
;LNSSANLTIEFVAAQWNSWGWKVYDILLLWLAIPHGINGLRNILEDYIHNPTTVKLVNRLLALFVVATVIWATIGMALFDASKFQ
;
A
#
# COMPACT_ATOMS: atom_id res chain seq x y z
N LEU A 1 -1.86 -7.30 23.72
CA LEU A 1 -0.79 -6.52 23.06
C LEU A 1 -1.23 -6.02 21.68
N ASN A 2 -1.95 -6.82 20.87
CA ASN A 2 -2.68 -6.31 19.71
C ASN A 2 -4.16 -6.11 20.09
N SER A 3 -4.54 -4.88 20.41
CA SER A 3 -5.92 -4.46 20.72
C SER A 3 -6.15 -3.15 19.98
N SER A 4 -7.37 -2.91 19.48
CA SER A 4 -7.71 -1.63 18.82
C SER A 4 -7.49 -0.42 19.73
N ALA A 5 -7.45 -0.62 21.06
CA ALA A 5 -7.11 0.40 22.03
C ALA A 5 -5.59 0.74 22.12
N ASN A 6 -4.71 0.00 21.44
CA ASN A 6 -3.25 0.13 21.52
C ASN A 6 -2.58 0.16 20.13
N LEU A 7 -3.14 0.91 19.18
CA LEU A 7 -2.54 1.19 17.87
C LEU A 7 -1.71 2.50 17.92
N THR A 8 -0.66 2.50 18.74
CA THR A 8 0.21 3.67 18.93
C THR A 8 1.46 3.61 18.05
N ILE A 9 2.22 4.70 17.98
CA ILE A 9 3.50 4.74 17.26
C ILE A 9 4.51 3.76 17.89
N GLU A 10 4.49 3.59 19.21
CA GLU A 10 5.37 2.64 19.91
C GLU A 10 5.08 1.19 19.52
N PHE A 11 3.80 0.85 19.30
CA PHE A 11 3.41 -0.46 18.79
C PHE A 11 3.99 -0.70 17.38
N VAL A 12 3.84 0.28 16.47
CA VAL A 12 4.40 0.20 15.11
C VAL A 12 5.93 0.10 15.16
N ALA A 13 6.58 0.87 16.03
CA ALA A 13 8.02 0.83 16.23
C ALA A 13 8.51 -0.54 16.69
N ALA A 14 7.83 -1.15 17.66
CA ALA A 14 8.14 -2.49 18.13
C ALA A 14 7.97 -3.54 17.03
N GLN A 15 6.91 -3.41 16.22
CA GLN A 15 6.64 -4.35 15.13
C GLN A 15 7.65 -4.22 13.99
N TRP A 16 7.96 -3.01 13.53
CA TRP A 16 8.92 -2.76 12.45
C TRP A 16 10.39 -2.88 12.87
N ASN A 17 10.69 -2.97 14.17
CA ASN A 17 12.02 -3.39 14.65
C ASN A 17 12.25 -4.90 14.42
N SER A 18 11.19 -5.69 14.27
CA SER A 18 11.28 -7.09 13.83
C SER A 18 11.37 -7.17 12.31
N TRP A 19 12.49 -7.69 11.81
CA TRP A 19 12.72 -7.85 10.37
C TRP A 19 11.62 -8.69 9.69
N GLY A 20 11.12 -9.72 10.36
CA GLY A 20 10.09 -10.61 9.81
C GLY A 20 8.75 -9.92 9.59
N TRP A 21 8.30 -9.13 10.57
CA TRP A 21 7.05 -8.35 10.44
C TRP A 21 7.19 -7.23 9.42
N LYS A 22 8.32 -6.54 9.40
CA LYS A 22 8.57 -5.47 8.41
C LYS A 22 8.55 -6.00 6.97
N VAL A 23 9.19 -7.14 6.73
CA VAL A 23 9.16 -7.80 5.40
C VAL A 23 7.76 -8.29 5.07
N TYR A 24 7.04 -8.88 6.03
CA TYR A 24 5.66 -9.31 5.84
C TYR A 24 4.74 -8.15 5.40
N ASP A 25 4.80 -7.01 6.08
CA ASP A 25 3.97 -5.84 5.75
C ASP A 25 4.32 -5.28 4.35
N ILE A 26 5.61 -5.25 3.99
CA ILE A 26 6.05 -4.82 2.66
C ILE A 26 5.55 -5.81 1.59
N LEU A 27 5.66 -7.12 1.82
CA LEU A 27 5.14 -8.12 0.89
C LEU A 27 3.61 -8.00 0.75
N LEU A 28 2.90 -7.77 1.85
CA LEU A 28 1.46 -7.49 1.81
C LEU A 28 1.15 -6.25 0.98
N LEU A 29 1.91 -5.17 1.12
CA LEU A 29 1.76 -3.96 0.30
C LEU A 29 1.92 -4.26 -1.19
N TRP A 30 2.98 -4.99 -1.56
CA TRP A 30 3.30 -5.35 -2.94
C TRP A 30 2.31 -6.37 -3.54
N LEU A 31 1.61 -7.15 -2.72
CA LEU A 31 0.54 -8.05 -3.17
C LEU A 31 -0.80 -7.32 -3.26
N ALA A 32 -1.23 -6.69 -2.16
CA ALA A 32 -2.58 -6.22 -1.97
C ALA A 32 -2.93 -5.04 -2.88
N ILE A 33 -2.04 -4.05 -3.02
CA ILE A 33 -2.33 -2.87 -3.85
C ILE A 33 -2.41 -3.24 -5.33
N PRO A 34 -1.41 -3.92 -5.94
CA PRO A 34 -1.52 -4.32 -7.34
C PRO A 34 -2.67 -5.31 -7.61
N HIS A 35 -2.92 -6.25 -6.69
CA HIS A 35 -4.03 -7.20 -6.82
C HIS A 35 -5.39 -6.49 -6.78
N GLY A 36 -5.61 -5.61 -5.80
CA GLY A 36 -6.85 -4.85 -5.68
C GLY A 36 -7.10 -3.95 -6.88
N ILE A 37 -6.05 -3.29 -7.40
CA ILE A 37 -6.18 -2.44 -8.58
C ILE A 37 -6.40 -3.25 -9.86
N ASN A 38 -5.82 -4.44 -10.01
CA ASN A 38 -6.16 -5.32 -11.14
C ASN A 38 -7.63 -5.75 -11.10
N GLY A 39 -8.17 -6.08 -9.93
CA GLY A 39 -9.60 -6.35 -9.77
C GLY A 39 -10.46 -5.14 -10.12
N LEU A 40 -10.08 -3.94 -9.65
CA LEU A 40 -10.77 -2.69 -9.97
C LEU A 40 -10.75 -2.39 -11.48
N ARG A 41 -9.63 -2.65 -12.17
CA ARG A 41 -9.53 -2.47 -13.62
C ARG A 41 -10.53 -3.34 -14.37
N ASN A 42 -10.67 -4.62 -14.00
CA ASN A 42 -11.66 -5.50 -14.60
C ASN A 42 -13.08 -4.94 -14.43
N ILE A 43 -13.43 -4.49 -13.22
CA ILE A 43 -14.74 -3.87 -12.95
C ILE A 43 -14.92 -2.61 -13.82
N LEU A 44 -13.94 -1.72 -13.87
CA LEU A 44 -14.06 -0.45 -14.61
C LEU A 44 -14.18 -0.67 -16.12
N GLU A 45 -13.50 -1.68 -16.67
CA GLU A 45 -13.61 -2.05 -18.08
C GLU A 45 -15.01 -2.57 -18.43
N ASP A 46 -15.74 -3.17 -17.48
CA ASP A 46 -17.13 -3.60 -17.67
C ASP A 46 -18.14 -2.42 -17.66
N TYR A 47 -17.83 -1.31 -16.97
CA TYR A 47 -18.76 -0.17 -16.83
C TYR A 47 -18.43 1.04 -17.73
N ILE A 48 -17.18 1.18 -18.21
CA ILE A 48 -16.75 2.32 -19.03
C ILE A 48 -16.69 1.90 -20.50
N HIS A 49 -17.67 2.33 -21.29
CA HIS A 49 -17.75 1.98 -22.71
C HIS A 49 -16.88 2.85 -23.64
N ASN A 50 -16.37 3.99 -23.15
CA ASN A 50 -15.53 4.88 -23.96
C ASN A 50 -14.05 4.43 -23.93
N PRO A 51 -13.45 4.04 -25.07
CA PRO A 51 -12.09 3.48 -25.11
C PRO A 51 -11.01 4.49 -24.69
N THR A 52 -11.21 5.78 -24.95
CA THR A 52 -10.29 6.84 -24.52
C THR A 52 -10.33 6.99 -22.99
N THR A 53 -11.52 6.93 -22.41
CA THR A 53 -11.70 7.00 -20.96
C THR A 53 -11.08 5.78 -20.27
N VAL A 54 -11.32 4.56 -20.77
CA VAL A 54 -10.69 3.33 -20.24
C VAL A 54 -9.17 3.45 -20.25
N LYS A 55 -8.58 3.90 -21.36
CA LYS A 55 -7.13 4.07 -21.48
C LYS A 55 -6.56 5.10 -20.49
N LEU A 56 -7.26 6.22 -20.31
CA LEU A 56 -6.85 7.25 -19.35
C LEU A 56 -6.93 6.72 -17.91
N VAL A 57 -8.05 6.09 -17.54
CA VAL A 57 -8.26 5.50 -16.22
C VAL A 57 -7.20 4.45 -15.92
N ASN A 58 -6.93 3.52 -16.85
CA ASN A 58 -5.89 2.49 -16.67
C ASN A 58 -4.49 3.09 -16.44
N ARG A 59 -4.14 4.19 -17.12
CA ARG A 59 -2.86 4.89 -16.90
C ARG A 59 -2.80 5.54 -15.53
N LEU A 60 -3.89 6.19 -15.10
CA LEU A 60 -3.97 6.82 -13.79
C LEU A 60 -3.88 5.78 -12.66
N LEU A 61 -4.55 4.64 -12.83
CA LEU A 61 -4.46 3.52 -11.89
C LEU A 61 -3.05 2.93 -11.81
N ALA A 62 -2.39 2.75 -12.96
CA ALA A 62 -1.00 2.28 -12.98
C ALA A 62 -0.05 3.27 -12.29
N LEU A 63 -0.20 4.57 -12.55
CA LEU A 63 0.57 5.61 -11.87
C LEU A 63 0.32 5.60 -10.36
N PHE A 64 -0.94 5.47 -9.94
CA PHE A 64 -1.33 5.39 -8.54
C PHE A 64 -0.70 4.19 -7.83
N VAL A 65 -0.71 3.00 -8.45
CA VAL A 65 -0.07 1.79 -7.88
C VAL A 65 1.42 2.03 -7.69
N VAL A 66 2.12 2.48 -8.73
CA VAL A 66 3.57 2.68 -8.68
C VAL A 66 3.94 3.72 -7.64
N ALA A 67 3.25 4.86 -7.61
CA ALA A 67 3.49 5.92 -6.64
C ALA A 67 3.25 5.43 -5.20
N THR A 68 2.12 4.75 -4.95
CA THR A 68 1.74 4.28 -3.61
C THR A 68 2.70 3.22 -3.11
N VAL A 69 3.00 2.20 -3.92
CA VAL A 69 3.87 1.08 -3.52
C VAL A 69 5.29 1.57 -3.24
N ILE A 70 5.85 2.42 -4.10
CA ILE A 70 7.20 2.96 -3.91
C ILE A 70 7.24 3.87 -2.67
N TRP A 71 6.32 4.84 -2.58
CA TRP A 71 6.29 5.80 -1.48
C TRP A 71 6.13 5.10 -0.12
N ALA A 72 5.18 4.17 -0.01
CA ALA A 72 4.96 3.42 1.23
C ALA A 72 6.12 2.49 1.55
N THR A 73 6.71 1.80 0.56
CA THR A 73 7.90 0.95 0.79
C THR A 73 9.06 1.78 1.33
N ILE A 74 9.33 2.97 0.77
CA ILE A 74 10.37 3.88 1.26
C ILE A 74 10.04 4.34 2.69
N GLY A 75 8.81 4.76 2.96
CA GLY A 75 8.39 5.21 4.29
C GLY A 75 8.55 4.13 5.36
N MET A 76 8.19 2.88 5.03
CA MET A 76 8.37 1.74 5.93
C MET A 76 9.85 1.38 6.08
N ALA A 77 10.60 1.29 4.98
CA ALA A 77 12.01 0.93 4.97
C ALA A 77 12.86 1.91 5.80
N LEU A 78 12.60 3.20 5.66
CA LEU A 78 13.32 4.29 6.33
C LEU A 78 12.68 4.74 7.66
N PHE A 79 11.67 4.02 8.15
CA PHE A 79 10.98 4.41 9.38
C PHE A 79 11.92 4.46 10.59
N ASP A 80 11.85 5.56 11.33
CA ASP A 80 12.60 5.82 12.55
C ASP A 80 11.67 6.39 13.63
N ALA A 81 11.46 5.60 14.69
CA ALA A 81 10.56 5.94 15.78
C ALA A 81 11.14 6.94 16.78
N SER A 82 12.46 7.17 16.77
CA SER A 82 13.10 8.12 17.70
C SER A 82 12.60 9.56 17.50
N LYS A 83 12.04 9.85 16.32
CA LYS A 83 11.47 11.17 15.97
C LYS A 83 10.14 11.48 16.65
N PHE A 84 9.56 10.52 17.36
CA PHE A 84 8.24 10.62 17.99
C PHE A 84 8.29 10.43 19.51
N GLN A 85 9.50 10.37 20.10
CA GLN A 85 9.75 10.38 21.54
C GLN A 85 9.96 11.82 22.02
#